data_AF-A0A645I104-F1
#
_entry.id   AF-A0A645I104-F1
#
_cell.length_a   1.000
_cell.length_b   1.000
_cell.length_c   1.000
_cell.angle_alpha   90.00
_cell.angle_beta   90.00
_cell.angle_gamma   90.00
#
_symmetry.space_group_name_H-M   'P 1'
#
loop_
_entity.id
_entity.type
_entity.pdbx_description
1 polymer ?
#
loop_
_entity_poly.entity_id
_entity_poly.type
_entity_poly.pdbx_seq_one_letter_code
_entity_poly.pdbx_strand_id
1 'polypeptide(L)'
;MVIAHELLHTFGATDKYDPTTLQPVHPQGYAEPQRSPRLPQVLAEIMGGRTPIDESRSDIPANLGETVIGPDTAREIGLLKTAR
;
A
#
# COMPACT_ATOMS: atom_id res chain seq x y z
N MET A 1 1.32 0.82 11.93
CA MET A 1 1.65 1.18 10.54
C MET A 1 2.46 2.48 10.45
N VAL A 2 1.98 3.61 10.97
CA VAL A 2 2.58 4.95 10.80
C VAL A 2 4.12 4.98 10.90
N ILE A 3 4.72 4.49 11.99
CA ILE A 3 6.20 4.50 12.13
C ILE A 3 6.90 3.74 11.00
N ALA A 4 6.37 2.59 10.59
CA ALA A 4 6.95 1.81 9.49
C ALA A 4 6.76 2.51 8.14
N HIS A 5 5.61 3.15 7.92
CA HIS A 5 5.33 3.96 6.72
C HIS A 5 6.32 5.14 6.62
N GLU A 6 6.45 5.93 7.67
CA GLU A 6 7.40 7.06 7.70
C GLU A 6 8.86 6.61 7.57
N LEU A 7 9.21 5.46 8.15
CA LEU A 7 10.53 4.88 7.97
C LEU A 7 10.81 4.57 6.49
N LEU A 8 9.84 4.03 5.75
CA LEU A 8 10.03 3.72 4.34
C LEU A 8 10.21 4.97 3.47
N HIS A 9 9.65 6.12 3.85
CA HIS A 9 9.98 7.40 3.20
C HIS A 9 11.46 7.75 3.33
N THR A 10 12.12 7.41 4.45
CA THR A 10 13.58 7.63 4.61
C THR A 10 14.42 6.80 3.62
N PHE A 11 13.84 5.73 3.08
CA PHE A 11 14.44 4.89 2.04
C PHE A 11 13.97 5.25 0.62
N GLY A 12 13.17 6.32 0.46
CA GLY A 12 12.74 6.82 -0.84
C GLY A 12 11.39 6.28 -1.33
N ALA A 13 10.62 5.57 -0.50
CA ALA A 13 9.27 5.17 -0.86
C ALA A 13 8.35 6.37 -1.09
N THR A 14 7.46 6.28 -2.07
CA THR A 14 6.41 7.28 -2.32
C THR A 14 5.05 6.80 -1.83
N ASP A 15 4.21 7.75 -1.41
CA ASP A 15 2.81 7.47 -1.08
C ASP A 15 2.06 6.88 -2.28
N LYS A 16 1.19 5.90 -1.99
CA LYS A 16 0.38 5.20 -2.99
C LYS A 16 -1.11 5.37 -2.71
N TYR A 17 -1.49 6.49 -2.12
CA TYR A 17 -2.87 6.92 -1.89
C TYR A 17 -3.10 8.34 -2.39
N ASP A 18 -4.35 8.68 -2.67
CA ASP A 18 -4.75 10.04 -3.02
C ASP A 18 -4.76 10.94 -1.77
N PRO A 19 -4.05 12.08 -1.75
CA PRO A 19 -3.88 12.89 -0.55
C PRO A 19 -5.16 13.62 -0.11
N THR A 20 -6.17 13.73 -0.97
CA THR A 20 -7.44 14.40 -0.66
C THR A 20 -8.43 13.44 -0.01
N THR A 21 -8.52 12.23 -0.54
CA THR A 21 -9.50 11.20 -0.16
C THR A 21 -8.93 10.14 0.78
N LEU A 22 -7.60 10.05 0.87
CA LEU A 22 -6.84 9.00 1.57
C LEU A 22 -7.16 7.59 1.07
N GLN A 23 -7.69 7.48 -0.15
CA GLN A 23 -7.95 6.21 -0.80
C GLN A 23 -6.67 5.67 -1.44
N PRO A 24 -6.31 4.40 -1.21
CA PRO A 24 -5.21 3.78 -1.94
C PRO A 24 -5.47 3.83 -3.46
N VAL A 25 -4.42 4.09 -4.24
CA VAL A 25 -4.51 4.21 -5.71
C VAL A 25 -4.29 2.85 -6.34
N HIS A 26 -5.25 2.34 -7.11
CA HIS A 26 -5.09 1.08 -7.83
C HIS A 26 -4.22 1.25 -9.09
N PRO A 27 -3.27 0.33 -9.39
CA PRO A 27 -2.96 -0.88 -8.64
C PRO A 27 -1.92 -0.70 -7.52
N GLN A 28 -1.18 0.40 -7.48
CA GLN A 28 0.05 0.52 -6.70
C GLN A 28 -0.17 0.48 -5.18
N GLY A 29 -1.24 1.09 -4.69
CA GLY A 29 -1.63 1.13 -3.28
C GLY A 29 -2.48 -0.06 -2.82
N TYR A 30 -2.71 -1.05 -3.68
CA TYR A 30 -3.47 -2.25 -3.34
C TYR A 30 -2.50 -3.37 -2.99
N ALA A 31 -2.74 -4.09 -1.89
CA ALA A 31 -1.92 -5.23 -1.50
C ALA A 31 -2.05 -6.42 -2.46
N GLU A 32 -3.25 -6.60 -3.00
CA GLU A 32 -3.68 -7.70 -3.84
C GLU A 32 -4.37 -7.14 -5.10
N PRO A 33 -3.65 -6.39 -5.97
CA PRO A 33 -4.27 -5.66 -7.09
C PRO A 33 -4.94 -6.59 -8.12
N GLN A 34 -4.57 -7.87 -8.15
CA GLN A 34 -5.14 -8.89 -9.05
C GLN A 34 -6.28 -9.71 -8.43
N ARG A 35 -6.73 -9.39 -7.21
CA ARG A 35 -7.81 -10.12 -6.54
C ARG A 35 -9.11 -10.05 -7.35
N SER A 36 -9.90 -11.13 -7.35
CA SER A 36 -11.25 -11.19 -7.89
C SER A 36 -12.21 -11.89 -6.91
N PRO A 37 -13.24 -11.20 -6.37
CA PRO A 37 -13.53 -9.78 -6.56
C PRO A 37 -12.40 -8.89 -6.02
N ARG A 38 -12.19 -7.72 -6.65
CA ARG A 38 -11.11 -6.79 -6.29
C ARG A 38 -11.24 -6.29 -4.84
N LEU A 39 -12.47 -6.02 -4.43
CA LEU A 39 -12.81 -5.47 -3.12
C LEU A 39 -13.68 -6.45 -2.34
N PRO A 40 -13.58 -6.49 -0.99
CA PRO A 40 -12.57 -5.78 -0.20
C PRO A 40 -11.15 -6.31 -0.50
N GLN A 41 -10.10 -5.60 -0.11
CA GLN A 41 -8.75 -6.17 0.02
C GLN A 41 -8.65 -6.85 1.40
N VAL A 42 -7.79 -7.86 1.54
CA VAL A 42 -7.54 -8.50 2.85
C VAL A 42 -6.44 -7.74 3.60
N LEU A 43 -5.44 -7.26 2.89
CA LEU A 43 -4.28 -6.55 3.44
C LEU A 43 -4.21 -5.12 2.88
N ALA A 44 -3.53 -4.24 3.61
CA ALA A 44 -3.14 -2.92 3.10
C ALA A 44 -1.77 -2.98 2.43
N GLU A 45 -1.57 -2.23 1.36
CA GLU A 45 -0.21 -1.91 0.93
C GLU A 45 0.33 -0.82 1.88
N ILE A 46 1.56 -0.98 2.38
CA ILE A 46 2.07 -0.15 3.47
C ILE A 46 2.19 1.33 3.10
N MET A 47 2.48 1.65 1.83
CA MET A 47 2.50 3.01 1.31
C MET A 47 1.14 3.47 0.76
N GLY A 48 0.18 2.58 0.57
CA GLY A 48 -1.24 2.86 0.35
C GLY A 48 -1.96 3.23 1.65
N GLY A 49 -1.41 2.87 2.80
CA GLY A 49 -1.77 3.39 4.12
C GLY A 49 -3.09 2.88 4.71
N ARG A 50 -3.96 2.25 3.91
CA ARG A 50 -5.28 1.74 4.32
C ARG A 50 -5.66 0.49 3.54
N THR A 51 -6.59 -0.30 4.06
CA THR A 51 -7.19 -1.47 3.38
C THR A 51 -8.44 -1.04 2.62
N PRO A 52 -8.47 -1.07 1.27
CA PRO A 52 -9.68 -0.79 0.49
C PRO A 52 -10.81 -1.76 0.79
N ILE A 53 -11.97 -1.25 1.23
CA ILE A 53 -13.16 -2.08 1.53
C ILE A 53 -14.17 -2.02 0.40
N ASP A 54 -14.42 -0.82 -0.12
CA ASP A 54 -15.27 -0.52 -1.26
C ASP A 54 -14.73 0.72 -2.02
N GLU A 55 -15.44 1.21 -3.03
CA GLU A 55 -14.99 2.32 -3.88
C GLU A 55 -14.81 3.65 -3.12
N SER A 56 -15.43 3.79 -1.95
CA SER A 56 -15.51 5.04 -1.19
C SER A 56 -14.90 4.96 0.20
N ARG A 57 -14.61 3.74 0.69
CA ARG A 57 -14.19 3.48 2.06
C ARG A 57 -12.96 2.59 2.12
N SER A 58 -12.02 3.03 2.94
CA SER A 58 -10.81 2.30 3.29
C SER A 58 -10.55 2.37 4.79
N ASP A 59 -10.26 1.22 5.39
CA ASP A 59 -10.08 1.09 6.84
C ASP A 59 -8.59 1.07 7.21
N ILE A 60 -8.27 1.48 8.44
CA ILE A 60 -6.89 1.43 8.95
C ILE A 60 -6.59 -0.03 9.34
N PRO A 61 -5.47 -0.63 8.88
CA PRO A 61 -5.09 -1.99 9.29
C PRO A 61 -4.85 -2.05 10.80
N ALA A 62 -5.31 -3.12 11.46
CA ALA A 62 -5.29 -3.22 12.92
C ALA A 62 -3.87 -3.28 13.48
N ASN A 63 -2.92 -3.83 12.70
CA ASN A 63 -1.53 -3.94 13.07
C ASN A 63 -0.63 -4.07 11.83
N LEU A 64 0.69 -4.08 12.01
CA LEU A 64 1.65 -4.16 10.89
C LEU A 64 1.57 -5.49 10.12
N GLY A 65 1.13 -6.57 10.78
CA GLY A 65 0.93 -7.88 10.14
C GLY A 65 -0.20 -7.93 9.11
N GLU A 66 -1.05 -6.90 9.07
CA GLU A 66 -2.10 -6.73 8.07
C GLU A 66 -1.66 -5.84 6.89
N THR A 67 -0.34 -5.62 6.75
CA THR A 67 0.24 -4.81 5.68
C THR A 67 1.28 -5.59 4.88
N VAL A 68 1.46 -5.21 3.62
CA VAL A 68 2.51 -5.73 2.74
C VAL A 68 3.33 -4.59 2.13
N ILE A 69 4.58 -4.87 1.79
CA ILE A 69 5.36 -4.01 0.90
C ILE A 69 5.02 -4.41 -0.53
N GLY A 70 4.31 -3.54 -1.26
CA GLY A 70 3.96 -3.77 -2.66
C GLY A 70 5.20 -3.78 -3.58
N PRO A 71 5.09 -4.31 -4.81
CA PRO A 71 6.22 -4.43 -5.72
C PRO A 71 6.85 -3.07 -6.08
N ASP A 72 6.05 -2.01 -6.20
CA ASP A 72 6.54 -0.68 -6.51
C ASP A 72 7.28 -0.08 -5.31
N THR A 73 6.71 -0.17 -4.10
CA THR A 73 7.40 0.19 -2.85
C THR A 73 8.71 -0.57 -2.70
N ALA A 74 8.71 -1.89 -2.93
CA ALA A 74 9.90 -2.71 -2.83
C ALA A 74 10.99 -2.30 -3.82
N ARG A 75 10.64 -1.81 -5.02
CA ARG A 75 11.63 -1.26 -5.96
C ARG A 75 12.17 0.08 -5.48
N GLU A 76 11.32 0.98 -4.99
CA GLU A 76 11.72 2.29 -4.46
C GLU A 76 12.75 2.16 -3.34
N ILE A 77 12.53 1.23 -2.41
CA ILE A 77 13.42 1.01 -1.25
C ILE A 77 14.53 -0.01 -1.51
N GLY A 78 14.69 -0.48 -2.76
CA GLY A 78 15.81 -1.34 -3.17
C GLY A 78 15.71 -2.82 -2.78
N LEU A 79 14.55 -3.32 -2.34
CA LEU A 79 14.32 -4.75 -2.07
C LEU A 79 14.08 -5.57 -3.34
N LEU A 80 13.52 -4.96 -4.39
CA LEU A 80 13.38 -5.56 -5.71
C LEU A 80 14.24 -4.80 -6.72
N LYS A 81 15.09 -5.52 -7.45
CA LYS A 81 15.86 -4.93 -8.54
C LYS A 81 14.95 -4.69 -9.74
N THR A 82 14.98 -3.48 -10.30
CA THR A 82 14.47 -3.25 -11.65
C THR A 82 15.34 -4.07 -12.62
N ALA A 83 14.72 -4.85 -13.51
CA ALA A 83 15.47 -5.55 -14.55
C ALA A 83 16.29 -4.52 -15.33
N ARG A 84 17.59 -4.78 -15.47
CA ARG A 84 18.50 -3.97 -16.31
C ARG A 84 18.27 -4.30 -17.77
#